data_AF-A0AAV8RHM5-F1
#
_entry.id   AF-A0AAV8RHM5-F1
#
_cell.length_a   1.000
_cell.length_b   1.000
_cell.length_c   1.000
_cell.angle_alpha   90.00
_cell.angle_beta   90.00
_cell.angle_gamma   90.00
#
_symmetry.space_group_name_H-M   'P 1'
#
loop_
_entity.id
_entity.type
_entity.pdbx_description
1 polymer ?
#
loop_
_entity_poly.entity_id
_entity_poly.type
_entity_poly.pdbx_seq_one_letter_code
_entity_poly.pdbx_strand_id
1 'polypeptide(L)'
;MILLPRYLQLLWEGLGLEGGPSVGNWGRENQGNKVLLGLGGGHYVPRHMDNVWKDGVWVGHLLSGYALPMEDPNQQKEDKSEKGIGGAWKQAIKVSYEATKSAFPGGEVIAHLDHKSFKSWQRNAVTSFLTEESIKMGKPEDFF
;
A
#
# COMPACT_ATOMS: atom_id res chain seq x y z
N MET A 1 12.02 -29.86 15.60
CA MET A 1 12.19 -28.85 14.53
C MET A 1 12.00 -29.53 13.18
N ILE A 2 10.75 -29.59 12.69
CA ILE A 2 10.40 -30.03 11.32
C ILE A 2 9.18 -29.19 10.89
N LEU A 3 9.38 -27.94 10.47
CA LEU A 3 8.33 -27.07 9.90
C LEU A 3 8.42 -26.96 8.37
N LEU A 4 9.48 -27.53 7.76
CA LEU A 4 9.74 -27.49 6.32
C LEU A 4 8.64 -28.10 5.42
N PRO A 5 7.96 -29.21 5.78
CA PRO A 5 7.02 -29.85 4.85
C PRO A 5 5.78 -28.99 4.53
N ARG A 6 5.25 -28.27 5.53
CA ARG A 6 4.01 -27.49 5.35
C ARG A 6 4.23 -26.21 4.54
N TYR A 7 5.38 -25.57 4.69
CA TYR A 7 5.69 -24.35 3.96
C TYR A 7 5.93 -24.63 2.47
N LEU A 8 6.62 -25.74 2.17
CA LEU A 8 6.83 -26.19 0.79
C LEU A 8 5.50 -26.52 0.12
N GLN A 9 4.59 -27.18 0.84
CA GLN A 9 3.27 -27.51 0.32
C GLN A 9 2.45 -26.25 0.00
N LEU A 10 2.46 -25.25 0.89
CA LEU A 10 1.74 -24.00 0.68
C LEU A 10 2.28 -23.21 -0.52
N LEU A 11 3.60 -23.21 -0.75
CA LEU A 11 4.21 -22.61 -1.93
C LEU A 11 3.89 -23.40 -3.20
N TRP A 12 3.90 -24.73 -3.13
CA TRP A 12 3.60 -25.62 -4.24
C TRP A 12 2.15 -25.43 -4.74
N GLU A 13 1.19 -25.42 -3.82
CA GLU A 13 -0.22 -25.15 -4.08
C GLU A 13 -0.42 -23.71 -4.55
N GLY A 14 0.17 -22.73 -3.84
CA GLY A 14 0.04 -21.31 -4.18
C GLY A 14 0.55 -20.97 -5.59
N LEU A 15 1.64 -21.58 -6.03
CA LEU A 15 2.19 -21.41 -7.37
C LEU A 15 1.49 -22.28 -8.44
N GLY A 16 0.52 -23.12 -8.07
CA GLY A 16 -0.18 -24.01 -9.00
C GLY A 16 0.70 -25.13 -9.59
N LEU A 17 1.77 -25.53 -8.89
CA LEU A 17 2.74 -26.52 -9.39
C LEU A 17 2.18 -27.95 -9.42
N GLU A 18 1.01 -28.18 -8.83
CA GLU A 18 0.22 -29.42 -8.93
C GLU A 18 -0.62 -29.52 -10.20
N GLY A 19 -0.61 -28.51 -11.07
CA GLY A 19 -1.42 -28.45 -12.28
C GLY A 19 -2.80 -27.81 -12.11
N GLY A 20 -3.11 -27.31 -10.90
CA GLY A 20 -4.26 -26.46 -10.60
C GLY A 20 -3.99 -24.96 -10.87
N PRO A 21 -5.02 -24.10 -10.78
CA PRO A 21 -4.84 -22.65 -10.91
C PRO A 21 -3.98 -22.12 -9.75
N SER A 22 -2.98 -21.29 -10.05
CA SER A 22 -2.19 -20.63 -9.00
C SER A 22 -3.03 -19.61 -8.23
N VAL A 23 -2.78 -19.52 -6.93
CA VAL A 23 -3.45 -18.58 -6.03
C VAL A 23 -2.82 -17.19 -6.21
N GLY A 24 -3.65 -16.15 -6.25
CA GLY A 24 -3.18 -14.77 -6.35
C GLY A 24 -2.92 -14.28 -7.77
N ASN A 25 -3.40 -14.99 -8.79
CA ASN A 25 -3.42 -14.45 -10.15
C ASN A 25 -4.52 -13.40 -10.30
N TRP A 26 -4.15 -12.23 -10.83
CA TRP A 26 -5.12 -11.22 -11.23
C TRP A 26 -5.67 -11.52 -12.63
N GLY A 27 -6.92 -12.00 -12.68
CA GLY A 27 -7.68 -12.18 -13.92
C GLY A 27 -8.85 -11.20 -14.11
N ARG A 28 -9.56 -11.33 -15.23
CA ARG A 28 -10.71 -10.46 -15.59
C ARG A 28 -11.87 -10.57 -14.59
N GLU A 29 -12.02 -11.72 -13.96
CA GLU A 29 -12.97 -12.00 -12.89
C GLU A 29 -12.78 -11.12 -11.65
N ASN A 30 -11.61 -10.49 -11.51
CA ASN A 30 -11.29 -9.60 -10.41
C ASN A 30 -11.43 -8.11 -10.78
N GLN A 31 -11.88 -7.77 -11.99
CA GLN A 31 -12.12 -6.38 -12.36
C GLN A 31 -13.15 -5.74 -11.42
N GLY A 32 -12.85 -4.52 -10.97
CA GLY A 32 -13.65 -3.83 -9.95
C GLY A 32 -13.34 -4.22 -8.51
N ASN A 33 -12.55 -5.27 -8.27
CA ASN A 33 -12.09 -5.57 -6.91
C ASN A 33 -11.17 -4.47 -6.39
N LYS A 34 -11.19 -4.34 -5.05
CA LYS A 34 -10.47 -3.29 -4.34
C LYS A 34 -9.02 -3.72 -4.15
N VAL A 35 -8.10 -2.83 -4.45
CA VAL A 35 -6.66 -3.07 -4.30
C VAL A 35 -6.11 -2.07 -3.29
N LEU A 36 -5.70 -2.56 -2.14
CA LEU A 36 -5.17 -1.74 -1.05
C LEU A 36 -3.74 -1.30 -1.36
N LEU A 37 -3.51 0.01 -1.40
CA LEU A 37 -2.19 0.63 -1.33
C LEU A 37 -1.94 1.07 0.12
N GLY A 38 -1.05 0.38 0.83
CA GLY A 38 -0.80 0.65 2.24
C GLY A 38 0.30 1.69 2.46
N LEU A 39 0.00 2.72 3.24
CA LEU A 39 0.95 3.78 3.60
C LEU A 39 1.12 3.87 5.11
N GLY A 40 2.35 3.73 5.58
CA GLY A 40 2.71 3.75 6.99
C GLY A 40 2.83 2.38 7.63
N GLY A 41 2.89 2.39 8.96
CA GLY A 41 3.10 1.21 9.78
C GLY A 41 4.57 0.84 9.95
N GLY A 42 4.81 -0.17 10.80
CA GLY A 42 6.11 -0.81 10.96
C GLY A 42 6.34 -1.92 9.93
N HIS A 43 7.39 -2.72 10.09
CA HIS A 43 7.78 -3.77 9.14
C HIS A 43 6.67 -4.79 8.83
N TYR A 44 5.81 -5.09 9.81
CA TYR A 44 4.74 -6.09 9.69
C TYR A 44 3.38 -5.52 9.28
N VAL A 45 3.24 -4.19 9.19
CA VAL A 45 2.09 -3.49 8.60
C VAL A 45 0.70 -3.99 9.11
N PRO A 46 0.50 -4.29 10.41
CA PRO A 46 -0.65 -5.07 10.90
C PRO A 46 -2.01 -4.41 10.66
N ARG A 47 -2.09 -3.08 10.73
CA ARG A 47 -3.36 -2.36 10.52
C ARG A 47 -3.87 -2.40 9.09
N HIS A 48 -2.98 -2.58 8.12
CA HIS A 48 -3.41 -2.78 6.74
C HIS A 48 -3.92 -4.21 6.57
N MET A 49 -3.26 -5.17 7.23
CA MET A 49 -3.69 -6.58 7.18
C MET A 49 -5.12 -6.77 7.70
N ASP A 50 -5.54 -6.02 8.73
CA ASP A 50 -6.94 -6.04 9.21
C ASP A 50 -7.99 -5.76 8.10
N ASN A 51 -7.62 -5.04 7.04
CA ASN A 51 -8.47 -4.82 5.86
C ASN A 51 -8.26 -5.87 4.76
N VAL A 52 -7.05 -6.40 4.63
CA VAL A 52 -6.68 -7.40 3.61
C VAL A 52 -7.36 -8.75 3.83
N TRP A 53 -7.60 -9.14 5.08
CA TRP A 53 -8.25 -10.43 5.39
C TRP A 53 -9.72 -10.50 4.97
N LYS A 54 -10.27 -9.44 4.38
CA LYS A 54 -11.66 -9.37 3.91
C LYS A 54 -11.75 -9.88 2.47
N ASP A 55 -12.83 -10.59 2.17
CA ASP A 55 -13.07 -11.11 0.82
C ASP A 55 -13.15 -9.99 -0.21
N GLY A 56 -12.55 -10.21 -1.39
CA GLY A 56 -12.56 -9.24 -2.49
C GLY A 56 -11.56 -8.09 -2.36
N VAL A 57 -10.73 -8.08 -1.30
CA VAL A 57 -9.65 -7.11 -1.13
C VAL A 57 -8.30 -7.73 -1.52
N TRP A 58 -7.62 -7.07 -2.45
CA TRP A 58 -6.29 -7.43 -2.90
C TRP A 58 -5.26 -6.48 -2.30
N VAL A 59 -4.01 -6.95 -2.19
CA VAL A 59 -2.91 -6.13 -1.67
C VAL A 59 -2.00 -5.72 -2.81
N GLY A 60 -1.85 -4.41 -2.98
CA GLY A 60 -0.82 -3.83 -3.82
C GLY A 60 0.47 -3.62 -3.03
N HIS A 61 1.10 -2.47 -3.24
CA HIS A 61 2.29 -2.10 -2.47
C HIS A 61 1.95 -1.72 -1.02
N LEU A 62 2.84 -2.09 -0.10
CA LEU A 62 2.82 -1.67 1.30
C LEU A 62 4.10 -0.87 1.60
N LEU A 63 3.96 0.44 1.78
CA LEU A 63 5.05 1.35 2.09
C LEU A 63 5.06 1.64 3.59
N SER A 64 6.04 1.10 4.31
CA SER A 64 6.22 1.38 5.74
C SER A 64 6.52 2.86 5.98
N GLY A 65 6.36 3.32 7.23
CA GLY A 65 6.67 4.70 7.59
C GLY A 65 8.13 5.10 7.33
N TYR A 66 9.07 4.16 7.48
CA TYR A 66 10.50 4.40 7.20
C TYR A 66 10.84 4.41 5.70
N ALA A 67 9.98 3.85 4.84
CA ALA A 67 10.11 3.93 3.38
C ALA A 67 9.60 5.27 2.82
N LEU A 68 9.05 6.13 3.68
CA LEU A 68 8.51 7.45 3.33
C LEU A 68 9.27 8.55 4.06
N PRO A 69 10.58 8.74 3.75
CA PRO A 69 11.38 9.77 4.41
C PRO A 69 10.85 11.16 4.06
N MET A 70 10.51 11.91 5.10
CA MET A 70 10.02 13.29 5.01
C MET A 70 10.97 14.20 5.78
N GLU A 71 11.31 15.33 5.18
CA GLU A 71 12.12 16.36 5.81
C GLU A 71 11.23 17.26 6.69
N ASP A 72 11.65 17.51 7.94
CA ASP A 72 10.87 18.33 8.86
C ASP A 72 10.87 19.80 8.39
N PRO A 73 9.71 20.40 8.13
CA PRO A 73 9.62 21.77 7.65
C PRO A 73 10.16 22.80 8.66
N ASN A 74 10.29 22.46 9.95
CA ASN A 74 10.87 23.34 10.97
C ASN A 74 12.40 23.34 10.99
N GLN A 75 13.05 22.42 10.27
CA GLN A 75 14.50 22.30 10.21
C GLN A 75 15.11 22.88 8.93
N GLN A 76 14.29 23.28 7.95
CA GLN A 76 14.74 23.91 6.71
C GLN A 76 15.05 25.40 6.94
N LYS A 77 16.30 25.80 6.68
CA LYS A 77 16.81 27.17 6.94
C LYS A 77 16.71 28.14 5.77
N GLU A 78 16.37 27.74 4.55
CA GLU A 78 16.40 28.64 3.38
C GLU A 78 15.22 28.44 2.40
N ASP A 79 14.80 29.58 1.85
CA ASP A 79 13.83 29.88 0.79
C ASP A 79 12.45 29.21 0.77
N LYS A 80 11.46 30.01 1.18
CA LYS A 80 10.01 29.76 1.15
C LYS A 80 9.40 29.82 -0.25
N SER A 81 10.11 29.41 -1.31
CA SER A 81 9.62 29.53 -2.69
C SER A 81 9.06 28.25 -3.32
N GLU A 82 9.18 27.09 -2.67
CA GLU A 82 8.31 25.93 -2.91
C GLU A 82 7.89 25.30 -1.57
N LYS A 83 6.70 25.66 -1.09
CA LYS A 83 6.17 25.28 0.24
C LYS A 83 5.77 23.79 0.33
N GLY A 84 6.70 22.88 0.13
CA GLY A 84 6.48 21.43 0.22
C GLY A 84 7.34 20.78 1.30
N ILE A 85 6.79 19.77 1.98
CA ILE A 85 7.59 18.85 2.81
C ILE A 85 8.54 18.09 1.89
N GLY A 86 9.85 18.27 2.10
CA GLY A 86 10.91 17.65 1.31
C GLY A 86 11.02 16.14 1.51
N GLY A 87 11.96 15.52 0.79
CA GLY A 87 12.20 14.08 0.79
C GLY A 87 11.52 13.31 -0.36
N ALA A 88 11.87 12.04 -0.51
CA ALA A 88 11.47 11.20 -1.65
C ALA A 88 10.09 10.53 -1.50
N TRP A 89 9.34 10.85 -0.43
CA TRP A 89 8.08 10.19 -0.08
C TRP A 89 6.99 10.35 -1.17
N LYS A 90 6.87 11.52 -1.80
CA LYS A 90 5.89 11.74 -2.90
C LYS A 90 6.16 10.80 -4.07
N GLN A 91 7.43 10.72 -4.49
CA GLN A 91 7.84 9.85 -5.58
C GLN A 91 7.64 8.37 -5.24
N ALA A 92 7.96 7.96 -4.00
CA ALA A 92 7.75 6.60 -3.54
C ALA A 92 6.26 6.20 -3.63
N ILE A 93 5.35 7.04 -3.14
CA ILE A 93 3.90 6.80 -3.22
C ILE A 93 3.47 6.73 -4.69
N LYS A 94 3.89 7.69 -5.52
CA LYS A 94 3.49 7.75 -6.92
C LYS A 94 3.91 6.52 -7.72
N VAL A 95 5.18 6.11 -7.62
CA VAL A 95 5.69 4.93 -8.33
C VAL A 95 5.00 3.67 -7.85
N SER A 96 4.79 3.50 -6.54
CA SER A 96 4.07 2.35 -6.00
C SER A 96 2.61 2.32 -6.43
N TYR A 97 1.94 3.47 -6.51
CA TYR A 97 0.57 3.57 -6.99
C TYR A 97 0.46 3.16 -8.46
N GLU A 98 1.32 3.69 -9.34
CA GLU A 98 1.32 3.36 -10.77
C GLU A 98 1.70 1.89 -11.03
N ALA A 99 2.67 1.37 -10.29
CA ALA A 99 3.02 -0.05 -10.36
C ALA A 99 1.86 -0.94 -9.89
N THR A 100 1.14 -0.53 -8.85
CA THR A 100 -0.06 -1.23 -8.39
C THR A 100 -1.15 -1.19 -9.44
N LYS A 101 -1.47 -0.02 -10.02
CA LYS A 101 -2.43 0.07 -11.13
C LYS A 101 -2.07 -0.84 -12.30
N SER A 102 -0.79 -0.90 -12.65
CA SER A 102 -0.30 -1.72 -13.76
C SER A 102 -0.41 -3.22 -13.48
N ALA A 103 -0.18 -3.64 -12.22
CA ALA A 103 -0.30 -5.04 -11.81
C ALA A 103 -1.75 -5.50 -11.67
N PHE A 104 -2.68 -4.57 -11.40
CA PHE A 104 -4.10 -4.83 -11.16
C PHE A 104 -5.01 -4.08 -12.15
N PRO A 105 -4.91 -4.36 -13.47
CA PRO A 105 -5.70 -3.66 -14.48
C PRO A 105 -7.21 -3.84 -14.24
N GLY A 106 -7.93 -2.72 -14.19
CA GLY A 106 -9.36 -2.68 -13.90
C GLY A 106 -9.72 -2.80 -12.41
N GLY A 107 -8.73 -2.90 -11.52
CA GLY A 107 -8.93 -2.87 -10.06
C GLY A 107 -9.09 -1.45 -9.54
N GLU A 108 -9.85 -1.29 -8.46
CA GLU A 108 -10.01 -0.03 -7.77
C GLU A 108 -8.89 0.13 -6.73
N VAL A 109 -7.85 0.91 -7.06
CA VAL A 109 -6.73 1.14 -6.13
C VAL A 109 -7.11 2.18 -5.08
N ILE A 110 -7.11 1.76 -3.81
CA ILE A 110 -7.51 2.57 -2.66
C ILE A 110 -6.34 2.68 -1.67
N ALA A 111 -5.91 3.90 -1.38
CA ALA A 111 -4.89 4.17 -0.39
C ALA A 111 -5.44 4.05 1.04
N HIS A 112 -4.80 3.24 1.87
CA HIS A 112 -5.06 3.15 3.31
C HIS A 112 -3.87 3.73 4.07
N LEU A 113 -4.14 4.67 4.99
CA LEU A 113 -3.11 5.35 5.79
C LEU A 113 -3.12 4.83 7.24
N ASP A 114 -2.00 4.29 7.74
CA ASP A 114 -1.86 4.02 9.17
C ASP A 114 -1.63 5.33 9.94
N HIS A 115 -2.73 5.95 10.37
CA HIS A 115 -2.72 7.20 11.14
C HIS A 115 -1.87 7.15 12.41
N LYS A 116 -1.68 5.98 13.03
CA LYS A 116 -0.89 5.88 14.28
C LYS A 116 0.61 5.83 14.03
N SER A 117 1.04 5.61 12.79
CA SER A 117 2.45 5.50 12.42
C SER A 117 3.13 6.82 12.04
N PHE A 118 2.36 7.88 11.83
CA PHE A 118 2.85 9.18 11.36
C PHE A 118 2.63 10.29 12.39
N LYS A 119 3.51 11.30 12.40
CA LYS A 119 3.25 12.59 13.06
C LYS A 119 2.10 13.31 12.36
N SER A 120 1.41 14.21 13.06
CA SER A 120 0.25 14.95 12.51
C SER A 120 0.56 15.69 11.22
N TRP A 121 1.71 16.36 11.14
CA TRP A 121 2.11 17.08 9.93
C TRP A 121 2.41 16.14 8.75
N GLN A 122 2.98 14.96 9.01
CA GLN A 122 3.25 13.94 7.98
C GLN A 122 1.94 13.38 7.41
N ARG A 123 0.96 13.11 8.28
CA ARG A 123 -0.37 12.67 7.82
C ARG A 123 -1.03 13.69 6.92
N ASN A 124 -1.02 14.95 7.33
CA ASN A 124 -1.60 16.03 6.53
C ASN A 124 -0.91 16.15 5.17
N ALA A 125 0.42 16.05 5.14
CA ALA A 125 1.19 16.06 3.90
C ALA A 125 0.76 14.95 2.94
N VAL A 126 0.68 13.71 3.45
CA VAL A 126 0.28 12.55 2.66
C VAL A 126 -1.16 12.71 2.18
N THR A 127 -2.10 13.10 3.04
CA THR A 127 -3.48 13.32 2.65
C THR A 127 -3.62 14.41 1.58
N SER A 128 -2.90 15.53 1.71
CA SER A 128 -2.87 16.58 0.69
C SER A 128 -2.34 16.07 -0.64
N PHE A 129 -1.21 15.35 -0.63
CA PHE A 129 -0.62 14.77 -1.84
C PHE A 129 -1.53 13.75 -2.52
N LEU A 130 -2.17 12.85 -1.76
CA LEU A 130 -3.12 11.89 -2.32
C LEU A 130 -4.31 12.60 -2.97
N THR A 131 -4.78 13.70 -2.38
CA THR A 131 -5.86 14.51 -2.96
C THR A 131 -5.41 15.20 -4.24
N GLU A 132 -4.21 15.79 -4.26
CA GLU A 132 -3.60 16.44 -5.44
C GLU A 132 -3.47 15.46 -6.62
N GLU A 133 -3.00 14.24 -6.36
CA GLU A 133 -2.85 13.18 -7.38
C GLU A 133 -4.16 12.43 -7.67
N SER A 134 -5.29 12.84 -7.08
CA SER A 134 -6.60 12.19 -7.25
C SER A 134 -6.59 10.69 -6.89
N ILE A 135 -5.78 10.30 -5.92
CA ILE A 135 -5.70 8.94 -5.37
C ILE A 135 -6.77 8.79 -4.28
N LYS A 136 -7.70 7.86 -4.47
CA LYS A 136 -8.77 7.58 -3.50
C LYS A 136 -8.19 7.12 -2.17
N MET A 137 -8.60 7.76 -1.08
CA MET A 137 -8.27 7.36 0.28
C MET A 137 -9.44 6.58 0.87
N GLY A 138 -9.16 5.37 1.37
CA GLY A 138 -10.16 4.48 1.94
C GLY A 138 -10.19 4.51 3.46
N LYS A 139 -11.40 4.48 4.01
CA LYS A 139 -11.67 4.10 5.39
C LYS A 139 -11.81 2.57 5.49
N PRO A 140 -11.78 1.97 6.69
CA PRO A 140 -11.98 0.53 6.84
C PRO A 140 -13.27 0.02 6.19
N GLU A 141 -14.33 0.84 6.15
CA GLU A 141 -15.63 0.54 5.54
C GLU A 141 -15.53 0.43 4.01
N ASP A 142 -14.62 1.17 3.39
CA ASP A 142 -14.41 1.14 1.94
C ASP A 142 -13.80 -0.17 1.47
N PHE A 143 -13.37 -1.07 2.36
CA PHE A 143 -12.84 -2.40 2.07
C PHE A 143 -13.84 -3.55 2.34
N PHE A 144 -15.14 -3.22 2.52
CA PHE A 144 -16.24 -4.20 2.59
C PHE A 144 -17.19 -4.10 1.40
#